data_AF-A0A350D433-F1
#
_entry.id   AF-A0A350D433-F1
#
_cell.length_a   1.000
_cell.length_b   1.000
_cell.length_c   1.000
_cell.angle_alpha   90.00
_cell.angle_beta   90.00
_cell.angle_gamma   90.00
#
_symmetry.space_group_name_H-M   'P 1'
#
loop_
_entity.id
_entity.type
_entity.pdbx_description
1 polymer ?
#
loop_
_entity_poly.entity_id
_entity_poly.type
_entity_poly.pdbx_seq_one_letter_code
_entity_poly.pdbx_strand_id
1 'polypeptide(L)'
;MKEEKIENIQKKLELITGKWWFFLIFILIQFIIPPYASKGYKLAEQGMVIGEILDHPIAHNYTKLYPVFKIIPIILVISIFFLRNKVTRLFSFYAAISYVLFAFLQNIAVTEKYGLGIVTINFLMFLVVAALWFWEVIARKNDFTPRKQQFWKYWV
;
A
#
# COMPACT_ATOMS: atom_id res chain seq x y z
N MET A 1 -3.36 -23.90 -19.30
CA MET A 1 -4.58 -23.54 -18.55
C MET A 1 -4.35 -22.60 -17.36
N LYS A 2 -3.39 -22.85 -16.43
CA LYS A 2 -3.07 -21.92 -15.33
C LYS A 2 -2.42 -20.61 -15.81
N GLU A 3 -1.48 -20.70 -16.73
CA GLU A 3 -0.74 -19.53 -17.25
C GLU A 3 -1.63 -18.58 -18.05
N GLU A 4 -2.51 -19.13 -18.90
CA GLU A 4 -3.48 -18.35 -19.69
C GLU A 4 -4.47 -17.57 -18.80
N LYS A 5 -4.91 -18.17 -17.68
CA LYS A 5 -5.75 -17.45 -16.69
C LYS A 5 -4.99 -16.31 -16.01
N ILE A 6 -3.73 -16.52 -15.64
CA ILE A 6 -2.87 -15.48 -15.05
C ILE A 6 -2.67 -14.34 -16.05
N GLU A 7 -2.39 -14.66 -17.31
CA GLU A 7 -2.19 -13.65 -18.36
C GLU A 7 -3.45 -12.83 -18.63
N ASN A 8 -4.62 -13.48 -18.66
CA ASN A 8 -5.89 -12.78 -18.84
C ASN A 8 -6.23 -11.85 -17.67
N ILE A 9 -5.95 -12.26 -16.43
CA ILE A 9 -6.14 -11.39 -15.26
C ILE A 9 -5.15 -10.22 -15.31
N GLN A 10 -3.89 -10.47 -15.65
CA GLN A 10 -2.86 -9.43 -15.79
C GLN A 10 -3.27 -8.38 -16.83
N LYS A 11 -3.71 -8.80 -18.02
CA LYS A 11 -4.18 -7.89 -19.08
C LYS A 11 -5.36 -7.03 -18.59
N LYS A 12 -6.32 -7.63 -17.87
CA LYS A 12 -7.45 -6.88 -17.30
C LYS A 12 -6.99 -5.86 -16.26
N LEU A 13 -6.07 -6.23 -15.38
CA LEU A 13 -5.52 -5.32 -14.37
C LEU A 13 -4.82 -4.14 -15.03
N GLU A 14 -3.92 -4.40 -15.99
CA GLU A 14 -3.19 -3.36 -16.73
C GLU A 14 -4.14 -2.40 -17.48
N LEU A 15 -5.20 -2.94 -18.09
CA LEU A 15 -6.23 -2.13 -18.76
C LEU A 15 -7.03 -1.24 -17.81
N ILE A 16 -7.16 -1.63 -16.54
CA ILE A 16 -7.88 -0.86 -15.53
C ILE A 16 -6.94 0.16 -14.89
N THR A 17 -5.77 -0.27 -14.41
CA THR A 17 -4.80 0.59 -13.72
C THR A 17 -4.11 1.59 -14.65
N GLY A 18 -4.07 1.32 -15.96
CA GLY A 18 -3.50 2.22 -16.96
C GLY A 18 -4.39 3.40 -17.33
N LYS A 19 -5.66 3.44 -16.89
CA LYS A 19 -6.59 4.52 -17.22
C LYS A 19 -6.58 5.60 -16.15
N TRP A 20 -6.52 6.87 -16.57
CA TRP A 20 -6.50 8.01 -15.65
C TRP A 20 -7.73 8.07 -14.71
N TRP A 21 -8.90 7.65 -15.18
CA TRP A 21 -10.12 7.62 -14.35
C TRP A 21 -10.00 6.70 -13.14
N PHE A 22 -9.16 5.66 -13.21
CA PHE A 22 -8.93 4.75 -12.07
C PHE A 22 -8.42 5.55 -10.87
N PHE A 23 -7.37 6.35 -11.07
CA PHE A 23 -6.81 7.21 -10.02
C PHE A 23 -7.82 8.25 -9.53
N LEU A 24 -8.63 8.81 -10.43
CA LEU A 24 -9.68 9.75 -10.07
C LEU A 24 -10.74 9.12 -9.16
N ILE A 25 -11.17 7.88 -9.45
CA ILE A 25 -12.09 7.15 -8.57
C ILE A 25 -11.45 6.91 -7.20
N PHE A 26 -10.18 6.54 -7.13
CA PHE A 26 -9.49 6.37 -5.84
C PHE A 26 -9.51 7.65 -5.02
N ILE A 27 -9.23 8.80 -5.65
CA ILE A 27 -9.28 10.10 -5.00
C ILE A 27 -10.70 10.40 -4.50
N LEU A 28 -11.71 10.22 -5.35
CA LEU A 28 -13.10 10.50 -4.99
C LEU A 28 -13.60 9.63 -3.84
N ILE A 29 -13.24 8.34 -3.83
CA ILE A 29 -13.66 7.43 -2.75
C ILE A 29 -13.10 7.88 -1.39
N GLN A 30 -11.93 8.53 -1.33
CA GLN A 30 -11.40 9.06 -0.06
C GLN A 30 -12.33 10.07 0.61
N PHE A 31 -13.09 10.84 -0.18
CA PHE A 31 -14.05 11.81 0.34
C PHE A 31 -15.40 11.19 0.69
N ILE A 32 -15.76 10.07 0.04
CA ILE A 32 -17.08 9.44 0.17
C ILE A 32 -17.14 8.53 1.41
N ILE A 33 -16.04 7.84 1.75
CA ILE A 33 -16.06 6.82 2.80
C ILE A 33 -15.55 7.41 4.14
N PRO A 34 -16.44 7.57 5.14
CA PRO A 34 -16.04 8.06 6.45
C PRO A 34 -15.13 7.08 7.20
N PRO A 35 -14.21 7.57 8.05
CA PRO A 35 -13.56 6.73 9.05
C PRO A 35 -14.60 6.14 10.00
N TYR A 36 -14.34 4.95 10.50
CA TYR A 36 -15.15 4.29 11.50
C TYR A 36 -14.65 4.68 12.90
N ALA A 37 -15.56 5.00 13.82
CA ALA A 37 -15.23 5.21 15.22
C ALA A 37 -16.32 4.61 16.10
N SER A 38 -15.94 3.84 17.13
CA SER A 38 -16.90 3.13 17.98
C SER A 38 -17.81 4.05 18.80
N LYS A 39 -17.32 5.24 19.18
CA LYS A 39 -18.12 6.22 19.95
C LYS A 39 -18.96 7.15 19.07
N GLY A 40 -18.85 7.04 17.74
CA GLY A 40 -19.49 7.95 16.80
C GLY A 40 -18.84 9.35 16.80
N TYR A 41 -19.06 10.12 15.72
CA TYR A 41 -18.57 11.48 15.58
C TYR A 41 -19.43 12.25 14.57
N LYS A 42 -19.38 13.58 14.62
CA LYS A 42 -20.03 14.45 13.62
C LYS A 42 -19.15 14.55 12.37
N LEU A 43 -19.74 14.61 11.18
CA LEU A 43 -19.00 14.77 9.91
C LEU A 43 -18.02 15.96 9.93
N ALA A 44 -18.34 17.04 10.64
CA ALA A 44 -17.44 18.19 10.82
C ALA A 44 -16.13 17.86 11.56
N GLU A 45 -16.14 16.82 12.42
CA GLU A 45 -14.97 16.36 13.19
C GLU A 45 -14.21 15.25 12.46
N GLN A 46 -14.64 14.83 11.26
CA GLN A 46 -14.04 13.73 10.52
C GLN A 46 -12.52 13.90 10.33
N GLY A 47 -12.07 15.11 9.98
CA GLY A 47 -10.64 15.39 9.84
C GLY A 47 -9.88 15.25 11.16
N MET A 48 -10.48 15.64 12.27
CA MET A 48 -9.89 15.49 13.61
C MET A 48 -9.82 14.02 14.01
N VAL A 49 -10.86 13.23 13.72
CA VAL A 49 -10.87 11.78 13.97
C VAL A 49 -9.75 11.09 13.19
N ILE A 50 -9.57 11.42 11.91
CA ILE A 50 -8.48 10.88 11.10
C ILE A 50 -7.13 11.27 11.70
N GLY A 51 -6.95 12.55 12.05
CA GLY A 51 -5.73 13.04 12.69
C GLY A 51 -5.40 12.28 13.97
N GLU A 52 -6.38 12.17 14.88
CA GLU A 52 -6.23 11.45 16.15
C GLU A 52 -5.85 9.97 15.96
N ILE A 53 -6.48 9.29 15.00
CA ILE A 53 -6.17 7.88 14.69
C ILE A 53 -4.74 7.75 14.16
N LEU A 54 -4.29 8.69 13.32
CA LEU A 54 -2.96 8.66 12.73
C LEU A 54 -1.86 9.12 13.68
N ASP A 55 -2.20 9.91 14.71
CA ASP A 55 -1.26 10.37 15.75
C ASP A 55 -1.09 9.35 16.89
N HIS A 56 -2.15 8.59 17.20
CA HIS A 56 -2.14 7.51 18.18
C HIS A 56 -2.39 6.11 17.60
N PRO A 57 -1.72 5.70 16.51
CA PRO A 57 -1.94 4.40 15.90
C PRO A 57 -1.40 3.28 16.80
N ILE A 58 -1.98 2.09 16.68
CA ILE A 58 -1.50 0.88 17.40
C ILE A 58 -0.01 0.62 17.12
N ALA A 59 0.49 1.04 15.95
CA ALA A 59 1.90 1.02 15.59
C ALA A 59 2.83 1.68 16.63
N HIS A 60 2.36 2.69 17.38
CA HIS A 60 3.17 3.38 18.37
C HIS A 60 3.65 2.44 19.49
N ASN A 61 2.84 1.45 19.87
CA ASN A 61 3.21 0.42 20.85
C ASN A 61 4.39 -0.45 20.39
N TYR A 62 4.65 -0.47 19.08
CA TYR A 62 5.71 -1.23 18.45
C TYR A 62 6.88 -0.34 17.99
N THR A 63 7.24 0.68 18.79
CA THR A 63 8.24 1.68 18.39
C THR A 63 9.57 1.06 17.97
N LYS A 64 9.94 -0.07 18.59
CA LYS A 64 11.16 -0.85 18.29
C LYS A 64 11.19 -1.44 16.88
N LEU A 65 10.03 -1.61 16.23
CA LEU A 65 9.93 -2.13 14.86
C LEU A 65 10.09 -1.02 13.80
N TYR A 66 9.92 0.26 14.14
CA TYR A 66 10.08 1.35 13.16
C TYR A 66 11.44 1.37 12.45
N PRO A 67 12.59 1.22 13.14
CA PRO A 67 13.88 1.17 12.47
C PRO A 67 13.97 0.01 11.47
N VAL A 68 13.41 -1.15 11.83
CA VAL A 68 13.39 -2.34 10.98
C VAL A 68 12.60 -2.07 9.70
N PHE A 69 11.40 -1.50 9.81
CA PHE A 69 10.58 -1.12 8.66
C PHE A 69 11.18 0.00 7.78
N LYS A 70 12.12 0.79 8.31
CA LYS A 70 12.86 1.79 7.53
C LYS A 70 14.08 1.19 6.81
N ILE A 71 14.81 0.30 7.49
CA ILE A 71 16.07 -0.27 6.99
C ILE A 71 15.82 -1.36 5.94
N ILE A 72 14.83 -2.24 6.15
CA ILE A 72 14.58 -3.36 5.23
C ILE A 72 14.24 -2.90 3.80
N PRO A 73 13.36 -1.90 3.56
CA PRO A 73 13.10 -1.41 2.21
C PRO A 73 14.37 -0.90 1.52
N ILE A 74 15.24 -0.21 2.25
CA ILE A 74 16.52 0.28 1.72
C ILE A 74 17.39 -0.89 1.27
N ILE A 75 17.55 -1.91 2.12
CA ILE A 75 18.32 -3.13 1.79
C ILE A 75 17.71 -3.83 0.57
N LEU A 76 16.39 -3.90 0.48
CA LEU A 76 15.71 -4.53 -0.63
C LEU A 76 15.89 -3.77 -1.95
N VAL A 77 15.79 -2.43 -1.93
CA VAL A 77 16.07 -1.60 -3.11
C VAL A 77 17.52 -1.79 -3.58
N ILE A 78 18.47 -1.79 -2.64
CA ILE A 78 19.88 -2.08 -2.93
C ILE A 78 20.01 -3.49 -3.53
N SER A 79 19.31 -4.48 -2.97
CA SER A 79 19.33 -5.87 -3.46
C SER A 79 18.77 -6.00 -4.87
N ILE A 80 17.73 -5.24 -5.24
CA ILE A 80 17.20 -5.20 -6.61
C ILE A 80 18.28 -4.68 -7.57
N PHE A 81 19.05 -3.66 -7.17
CA PHE A 81 20.12 -3.12 -8.00
C PHE A 81 21.20 -4.18 -8.32
N PHE A 82 21.58 -5.00 -7.35
CA PHE A 82 22.64 -6.02 -7.51
C PHE A 82 22.14 -7.35 -8.09
N LEU A 83 21.00 -7.86 -7.62
CA LEU A 83 20.51 -9.21 -7.92
C LEU A 83 19.37 -9.22 -8.96
N ARG A 84 18.91 -8.04 -9.39
CA ARG A 84 17.91 -7.83 -10.44
C ARG A 84 16.67 -8.71 -10.23
N ASN A 85 16.32 -9.52 -11.23
CA ASN A 85 15.06 -10.24 -11.29
C ASN A 85 14.95 -11.42 -10.31
N LYS A 86 16.05 -11.81 -9.65
CA LYS A 86 16.04 -12.90 -8.66
C LYS A 86 15.38 -12.48 -7.34
N VAL A 87 15.46 -11.20 -6.96
CA VAL A 87 14.93 -10.69 -5.68
C VAL A 87 13.54 -10.10 -5.82
N THR A 88 13.07 -9.87 -7.05
CA THR A 88 11.71 -9.40 -7.38
C THR A 88 10.62 -10.10 -6.57
N ARG A 89 10.67 -11.43 -6.47
CA ARG A 89 9.66 -12.20 -5.73
C ARG A 89 9.69 -11.91 -4.22
N LEU A 90 10.89 -11.86 -3.64
CA LEU A 90 11.07 -11.60 -2.21
C LEU A 90 10.65 -10.16 -1.88
N PHE A 91 10.98 -9.22 -2.76
CA PHE A 91 10.56 -7.83 -2.66
C PHE A 91 9.05 -7.69 -2.69
N SER A 92 8.38 -8.25 -3.72
CA SER A 92 6.93 -8.19 -3.83
C SER A 92 6.22 -8.82 -2.64
N PHE A 93 6.76 -9.92 -2.10
CA PHE A 93 6.23 -10.57 -0.90
C PHE A 93 6.41 -9.71 0.36
N TYR A 94 7.60 -9.13 0.55
CA TYR A 94 7.85 -8.20 1.64
C TYR A 94 6.95 -6.96 1.57
N ALA A 95 6.79 -6.40 0.37
CA ALA A 95 5.88 -5.28 0.13
C ALA A 95 4.45 -5.67 0.49
N ALA A 96 3.95 -6.81 0.00
CA ALA A 96 2.60 -7.30 0.31
C ALA A 96 2.37 -7.39 1.83
N ILE A 97 3.26 -8.04 2.57
CA ILE A 97 3.17 -8.17 4.02
C ILE A 97 3.24 -6.81 4.71
N SER A 98 4.15 -5.93 4.28
CA SER A 98 4.30 -4.60 4.86
C SER A 98 3.03 -3.77 4.68
N TYR A 99 2.39 -3.81 3.51
CA TYR A 99 1.12 -3.13 3.25
C TYR A 99 -0.01 -3.69 4.13
N VAL A 100 -0.07 -5.01 4.35
CA VAL A 100 -1.02 -5.59 5.32
C VAL A 100 -0.75 -5.07 6.72
N LEU A 101 0.51 -5.10 7.17
CA LEU A 101 0.87 -4.61 8.49
C LEU A 101 0.55 -3.12 8.66
N PHE A 102 0.81 -2.29 7.66
CA PHE A 102 0.44 -0.87 7.70
C PHE A 102 -1.08 -0.65 7.70
N ALA A 103 -1.85 -1.49 7.01
CA ALA A 103 -3.30 -1.45 7.10
C ALA A 103 -3.74 -1.57 8.57
N PHE A 104 -3.31 -2.60 9.29
CA PHE A 104 -3.77 -2.84 10.65
C PHE A 104 -3.08 -1.97 11.71
N LEU A 105 -1.77 -1.75 11.60
CA LEU A 105 -1.02 -1.07 12.65
C LEU A 105 -1.14 0.45 12.57
N GLN A 106 -1.20 1.02 11.35
CA GLN A 106 -1.18 2.47 11.16
C GLN A 106 -2.57 3.08 11.02
N ASN A 107 -3.55 2.34 10.48
CA ASN A 107 -4.88 2.88 10.23
C ASN A 107 -5.90 2.55 11.32
N ILE A 108 -5.48 1.85 12.37
CA ILE A 108 -6.31 1.51 13.53
C ILE A 108 -5.66 2.13 14.77
N ALA A 109 -6.48 2.81 15.56
CA ALA A 109 -6.11 3.39 16.84
C ALA A 109 -7.19 3.11 17.89
N VAL A 110 -6.78 3.00 19.14
CA VAL A 110 -7.70 3.04 20.28
C VAL A 110 -7.44 4.35 21.00
N THR A 111 -8.39 5.27 20.89
CA THR A 111 -8.29 6.64 21.40
C THR A 111 -9.28 6.83 22.55
N GLU A 112 -8.94 7.68 23.51
CA GLU A 112 -9.85 7.97 24.63
C GLU A 112 -11.10 8.72 24.14
N LYS A 113 -10.91 9.64 23.18
CA LYS A 113 -11.96 10.52 22.66
C LYS A 113 -12.96 9.81 21.74
N TYR A 114 -12.48 8.97 20.81
CA TYR A 114 -13.32 8.34 19.79
C TYR A 114 -13.44 6.81 19.93
N GLY A 115 -12.76 6.21 20.91
CA GLY A 115 -12.72 4.77 21.13
C GLY A 115 -11.89 4.07 20.05
N LEU A 116 -12.37 2.92 19.57
CA LEU A 116 -11.73 2.22 18.46
C LEU A 116 -12.02 2.99 17.16
N GLY A 117 -10.98 3.60 16.60
CA GLY A 117 -11.01 4.36 15.36
C GLY A 117 -10.29 3.60 14.24
N ILE A 118 -10.91 3.53 13.07
CA ILE A 118 -10.34 2.94 11.87
C ILE A 118 -10.47 3.96 10.74
N VAL A 119 -9.37 4.30 10.08
CA VAL A 119 -9.41 5.06 8.82
C VAL A 119 -9.80 4.09 7.70
N THR A 120 -11.10 3.79 7.59
CA THR A 120 -11.69 2.72 6.77
C THR A 120 -11.18 2.71 5.34
N ILE A 121 -11.10 3.90 4.72
CA ILE A 121 -10.71 4.04 3.33
C ILE A 121 -9.21 3.79 3.13
N ASN A 122 -8.35 4.33 3.98
CA ASN A 122 -6.92 4.02 3.93
C ASN A 122 -6.71 2.53 4.20
N PHE A 123 -7.33 1.98 5.23
CA PHE A 123 -7.29 0.55 5.53
C PHE A 123 -7.62 -0.30 4.30
N LEU A 124 -8.72 0.00 3.61
CA LEU A 124 -9.12 -0.70 2.39
C LEU A 124 -8.10 -0.52 1.26
N MET A 125 -7.59 0.70 1.05
CA MET A 125 -6.57 0.98 0.03
C MET A 125 -5.27 0.20 0.27
N PHE A 126 -4.78 0.18 1.52
CA PHE A 126 -3.60 -0.60 1.88
C PHE A 126 -3.80 -2.10 1.59
N LEU A 127 -5.00 -2.64 1.85
CA LEU A 127 -5.34 -4.03 1.52
C LEU A 127 -5.43 -4.28 0.01
N VAL A 128 -6.02 -3.36 -0.77
CA VAL A 128 -6.06 -3.49 -2.24
C VAL A 128 -4.64 -3.50 -2.81
N VAL A 129 -3.77 -2.60 -2.34
CA VAL A 129 -2.37 -2.56 -2.76
C VAL A 129 -1.63 -3.83 -2.33
N ALA A 130 -1.86 -4.33 -1.11
CA ALA A 130 -1.30 -5.60 -0.67
C ALA A 130 -1.73 -6.78 -1.56
N ALA A 131 -3.00 -6.82 -1.97
CA ALA A 131 -3.53 -7.85 -2.86
C ALA A 131 -2.87 -7.80 -4.25
N LEU A 132 -2.63 -6.59 -4.79
CA LEU A 132 -1.87 -6.41 -6.04
C LEU A 132 -0.42 -6.89 -5.90
N TRP A 133 0.22 -6.63 -4.76
CA TRP A 133 1.57 -7.15 -4.48
C TRP A 133 1.59 -8.68 -4.33
N PHE A 134 0.60 -9.28 -3.67
CA PHE A 134 0.45 -10.73 -3.63
C PHE A 134 0.21 -11.33 -5.01
N TRP A 135 -0.58 -10.67 -5.85
CA TRP A 135 -0.78 -11.06 -7.24
C TRP A 135 0.55 -11.08 -8.00
N GLU A 136 1.40 -10.07 -7.79
CA GLU A 136 2.72 -10.00 -8.42
C GLU A 136 3.65 -11.16 -8.02
N VAL A 137 3.59 -11.62 -6.76
CA VAL A 137 4.35 -12.80 -6.30
C VAL A 137 4.01 -14.05 -7.13
N ILE A 138 2.78 -14.14 -7.64
CA ILE A 138 2.27 -15.26 -8.44
C ILE A 138 2.53 -15.01 -9.94
N ALA A 139 2.20 -13.82 -10.44
CA ALA A 139 2.25 -13.50 -11.87
C ALA A 139 3.69 -13.32 -12.40
N ARG A 140 4.61 -12.81 -11.57
CA ARG A 140 6.04 -12.60 -11.90
C ARG A 140 6.27 -11.83 -13.20
N LYS A 141 5.43 -10.82 -13.48
CA LYS A 141 5.50 -10.04 -14.72
C LYS A 141 6.30 -8.75 -14.55
N ASN A 142 6.55 -8.30 -13.32
CA ASN A 142 7.37 -7.13 -13.07
C ASN A 142 8.84 -7.42 -13.36
N ASP A 143 9.37 -6.67 -14.31
CA ASP A 143 10.80 -6.62 -14.59
C ASP A 143 11.40 -5.40 -13.89
N PHE A 144 12.12 -5.64 -12.79
CA PHE A 144 12.84 -4.60 -12.05
C PHE A 144 14.28 -4.41 -12.57
N THR A 145 14.62 -4.92 -13.76
CA THR A 145 15.94 -4.66 -14.33
C THR A 145 16.13 -3.15 -14.56
N PRO A 146 17.23 -2.55 -14.06
CA PRO A 146 17.52 -1.16 -14.33
C PRO A 146 17.66 -0.97 -15.85
N ARG A 147 16.71 -0.27 -16.48
CA ARG A 147 16.86 0.14 -17.87
C ARG A 147 18.00 1.14 -17.93
N LYS A 148 19.05 0.83 -18.68
CA LYS A 148 20.10 1.79 -19.05
C LYS A 148 19.49 2.84 -19.99
N GLN A 149 18.79 3.81 -19.42
CA GLN A 149 18.30 4.96 -20.16
C GLN A 149 19.22 6.14 -19.83
N GLN A 150 19.77 6.79 -20.86
CA GLN A 150 20.65 7.95 -20.71
C GLN A 150 19.92 9.06 -19.95
N PHE A 151 20.54 9.57 -18.89
CA PHE A 151 19.99 10.59 -17.99
C PHE A 151 19.44 11.85 -18.70
N TRP A 152 19.89 12.13 -19.93
CA TRP A 152 19.45 13.25 -20.75
C TRP A 152 18.06 13.10 -21.39
N LYS A 153 17.50 11.88 -21.42
CA LYS A 153 16.15 11.61 -21.97
C LYS A 153 15.01 11.80 -20.96
N TYR A 154 15.29 12.24 -19.74
CA TYR A 154 14.25 12.56 -18.75
C TYR A 154 13.70 13.99 -18.86
N TRP A 155 14.32 14.83 -19.70
CA TRP A 155 14.08 16.28 -19.77
C TRP A 155 13.57 16.77 -21.13
N VAL A 156 13.20 15.86 -22.05
CA VAL A 156 12.60 16.21 -23.36
C VAL A 156 11.22 15.59 -23.48
#